data_AF-W6AMV3-F1
#
_entry.id   AF-W6AMV3-F1
#
_cell.length_a   1.000
_cell.length_b   1.000
_cell.length_c   1.000
_cell.angle_alpha   90.00
_cell.angle_beta   90.00
_cell.angle_gamma   90.00
#
_symmetry.space_group_name_H-M   'P 1'
#
loop_
_entity.id
_entity.type
_entity.pdbx_description
1 polymer ?
#
loop_
_entity_poly.entity_id
_entity_poly.type
_entity_poly.pdbx_seq_one_letter_code
_entity_poly.pdbx_strand_id
1 'polypeptide(L)'
;MLLTGVDEIHKNQVSLYFEPCNGNENTPLNYEEVWAKFVQMAKWLAGVYWNALNIIHYMHDKYFYERSQMCFMDTNPHRFFATGIAGLLVVTDSLSAIKHAKVYPLKDSDGVVTDYQIEGHFPTYGNNDDRADDIAIEVVKTFMNEVRCQHHYRNSEPTMSVLTITSNVVYGKATDNSPDGKKAGVPFSPGANPMNGRDKTGAGKLISIGS
;
A
#
# COMPACT_ATOMS: atom_id res chain seq x y z
N MET A 1 -0.45 -4.30 -10.25
CA MET A 1 -1.91 -4.13 -10.11
C MET A 1 -2.53 -3.56 -11.38
N LEU A 2 -2.03 -2.43 -11.90
CA LEU A 2 -2.38 -1.96 -13.25
C LEU A 2 -1.82 -2.88 -14.34
N LEU A 3 -0.75 -3.60 -14.00
CA LEU A 3 -0.13 -4.69 -14.73
C LEU A 3 -0.70 -6.04 -14.31
N THR A 4 -0.49 -7.05 -15.17
CA THR A 4 -0.89 -8.46 -15.03
C THR A 4 -0.21 -9.22 -13.89
N GLY A 5 0.28 -8.52 -12.87
CA GLY A 5 1.12 -9.05 -11.80
C GLY A 5 2.62 -9.05 -12.10
N VAL A 6 3.00 -8.48 -13.25
CA VAL A 6 4.39 -8.17 -13.65
C VAL A 6 4.89 -6.94 -12.91
N ASP A 7 6.14 -6.99 -12.47
CA ASP A 7 6.87 -5.86 -11.88
C ASP A 7 7.32 -4.87 -12.96
N GLU A 8 7.04 -3.59 -12.75
CA GLU A 8 7.28 -2.54 -13.75
C GLU A 8 8.78 -2.26 -14.00
N ILE A 9 9.66 -2.53 -13.04
CA ILE A 9 11.10 -2.27 -13.15
C ILE A 9 11.84 -3.48 -13.75
N HIS A 10 11.63 -4.66 -13.18
CA HIS A 10 12.35 -5.87 -13.52
C HIS A 10 11.67 -6.70 -14.62
N LYS A 11 10.44 -6.35 -15.00
CA LYS A 11 9.63 -7.02 -16.04
C LYS A 11 9.39 -8.52 -15.78
N ASN A 12 9.50 -8.94 -14.52
CA ASN A 12 9.27 -10.31 -14.10
C ASN A 12 7.87 -10.48 -13.52
N GLN A 13 7.24 -11.63 -13.74
CA GLN A 13 5.99 -11.98 -13.08
C GLN A 13 6.26 -12.25 -11.58
N VAL A 14 5.75 -11.41 -10.69
CA VAL A 14 5.98 -11.51 -9.23
C VAL A 14 4.78 -12.11 -8.50
N SER A 15 3.58 -11.66 -8.86
CA SER A 15 2.33 -12.17 -8.28
C SER A 15 1.67 -13.21 -9.19
N LEU A 16 0.52 -13.72 -8.76
CA LEU A 16 -0.33 -14.50 -9.67
C LEU A 16 -0.70 -13.64 -10.90
N TYR A 17 -1.00 -14.31 -12.01
CA TYR A 17 -1.48 -13.60 -13.18
C TYR A 17 -2.86 -12.99 -12.88
N PHE A 18 -2.98 -11.70 -13.15
CA PHE A 18 -4.24 -10.98 -13.16
C PHE A 18 -4.47 -10.42 -14.56
N GLU A 19 -5.72 -10.27 -14.98
CA GLU A 19 -6.00 -9.55 -16.22
C GLU A 19 -5.53 -8.09 -16.09
N PRO A 20 -5.00 -7.47 -17.16
CA PRO A 20 -4.59 -6.06 -17.11
C PRO A 20 -5.81 -5.14 -17.01
N CYS A 21 -5.60 -3.88 -16.62
CA CYS A 21 -6.65 -2.86 -16.74
C CYS A 21 -6.86 -2.49 -18.22
N ASN A 22 -8.10 -2.21 -18.62
CA ASN A 22 -8.43 -1.86 -20.01
C ASN A 22 -7.89 -0.48 -20.49
N GLY A 23 -7.37 0.35 -19.58
CA GLY A 23 -6.83 1.67 -19.91
C GLY A 23 -5.62 1.63 -20.86
N ASN A 24 -5.49 2.67 -21.68
CA ASN A 24 -4.38 2.92 -22.60
C ASN A 24 -4.18 4.44 -22.82
N GLU A 25 -3.24 4.81 -23.68
CA GLU A 25 -2.90 6.21 -24.01
C GLU A 25 -4.10 7.07 -24.47
N ASN A 26 -5.16 6.45 -25.01
CA ASN A 26 -6.38 7.14 -25.47
C ASN A 26 -7.61 6.87 -24.60
N THR A 27 -7.54 5.89 -23.68
CA THR A 27 -8.67 5.44 -22.85
C THR A 27 -8.28 5.52 -21.38
N PRO A 28 -8.93 6.38 -20.57
CA PRO A 28 -8.54 6.54 -19.18
C PRO A 28 -8.84 5.29 -18.36
N LEU A 29 -8.09 5.11 -17.27
CA LEU A 29 -8.35 4.04 -16.29
C LEU A 29 -9.74 4.19 -15.67
N ASN A 30 -10.43 3.07 -15.49
CA ASN A 30 -11.70 3.02 -14.78
C ASN A 30 -11.46 2.71 -13.30
N TYR A 31 -12.02 3.54 -12.41
CA TYR A 31 -11.83 3.41 -10.96
C TYR A 31 -12.33 2.07 -10.41
N GLU A 32 -13.52 1.61 -10.79
CA GLU A 32 -14.11 0.37 -10.27
C GLU A 32 -13.30 -0.86 -10.70
N GLU A 33 -12.85 -0.87 -11.96
CA GLU A 33 -11.97 -1.93 -12.48
C GLU A 33 -10.63 -1.97 -11.74
N VAL A 34 -10.02 -0.80 -11.54
CA VAL A 34 -8.78 -0.65 -10.78
C VAL A 34 -9.04 -1.13 -9.35
N TRP A 35 -10.04 -0.61 -8.65
CA TRP A 35 -10.37 -1.02 -7.29
C TRP A 35 -10.56 -2.54 -7.14
N ALA A 36 -11.31 -3.18 -8.04
CA ALA A 36 -11.50 -4.63 -8.01
C ALA A 36 -10.17 -5.40 -8.12
N LYS A 37 -9.23 -4.93 -8.94
CA LYS A 37 -7.88 -5.53 -9.06
C LYS A 37 -6.99 -5.19 -7.86
N PHE A 38 -7.22 -4.05 -7.20
CA PHE A 38 -6.54 -3.68 -5.96
C PHE A 38 -6.87 -4.69 -4.87
N VAL A 39 -8.15 -4.97 -4.67
CA VAL A 39 -8.63 -5.95 -3.68
C VAL A 39 -8.02 -7.34 -3.94
N GLN A 40 -7.98 -7.77 -5.20
CA GLN A 40 -7.36 -9.05 -5.58
C GLN A 40 -5.87 -9.11 -5.24
N MET A 41 -5.14 -8.03 -5.54
CA MET A 41 -3.71 -7.92 -5.22
C MET A 41 -3.49 -7.85 -3.70
N ALA A 42 -4.31 -7.09 -2.98
CA ALA A 42 -4.28 -6.95 -1.53
C ALA A 42 -4.44 -8.31 -0.83
N LYS A 43 -5.40 -9.13 -1.29
CA LYS A 43 -5.59 -10.48 -0.79
C LYS A 43 -4.38 -11.38 -1.01
N TRP A 44 -3.81 -11.37 -2.22
CA TRP A 44 -2.60 -12.14 -2.52
C TRP A 44 -1.41 -11.68 -1.67
N LEU A 45 -1.19 -10.37 -1.58
CA LEU A 45 -0.09 -9.76 -0.82
C LEU A 45 -0.21 -10.07 0.67
N ALA A 46 -1.41 -9.93 1.24
CA ALA A 46 -1.67 -10.34 2.62
C ALA A 46 -1.25 -11.79 2.81
N GLY A 47 -1.68 -12.67 1.89
CA GLY A 47 -1.29 -14.08 1.77
C GLY A 47 0.21 -14.35 1.89
N VAL A 48 1.02 -13.67 1.08
CA VAL A 48 2.48 -13.82 1.11
C VAL A 48 3.07 -13.28 2.42
N TYR A 49 2.57 -12.12 2.87
CA TYR A 49 3.10 -11.43 4.03
C TYR A 49 2.90 -12.21 5.34
N TRP A 50 1.69 -12.73 5.59
CA TRP A 50 1.43 -13.48 6.83
C TRP A 50 2.20 -14.82 6.87
N ASN A 51 2.34 -15.50 5.73
CA ASN A 51 3.11 -16.74 5.64
C ASN A 51 4.57 -16.49 6.01
N ALA A 52 5.17 -15.41 5.50
CA ALA A 52 6.53 -15.02 5.85
C ALA A 52 6.66 -14.72 7.35
N LEU A 53 5.76 -13.92 7.92
CA LEU A 53 5.80 -13.56 9.34
C LEU A 53 5.57 -14.76 10.27
N ASN A 54 4.68 -15.69 9.91
CA ASN A 54 4.48 -16.91 10.68
C ASN A 54 5.75 -17.76 10.74
N ILE A 55 6.44 -17.91 9.61
CA ILE A 55 7.72 -18.63 9.56
C ILE A 55 8.76 -17.90 10.43
N ILE A 56 8.86 -16.58 10.29
CA ILE A 56 9.80 -15.76 11.07
C ILE A 56 9.54 -15.95 12.56
N HIS A 57 8.32 -15.75 13.04
CA HIS A 57 7.99 -15.87 14.46
C HIS A 57 8.17 -17.29 14.99
N TYR A 58 7.78 -18.31 14.23
CA TYR A 58 8.00 -19.71 14.61
C TYR A 58 9.49 -20.02 14.77
N MET A 59 10.32 -19.58 13.81
CA MET A 59 11.77 -19.82 13.87
C MET A 59 12.44 -18.97 14.97
N HIS A 60 11.95 -17.76 15.22
CA HIS A 60 12.45 -16.90 16.30
C HIS A 60 12.18 -17.53 17.67
N ASP A 61 10.94 -17.95 17.93
CA ASP A 61 10.58 -18.63 19.18
C ASP A 61 11.37 -19.94 19.37
N LYS A 62 11.65 -20.66 18.28
CA LYS A 62 12.36 -21.94 18.33
C LYS A 62 13.87 -21.80 18.56
N TYR A 63 14.52 -20.83 17.91
CA TYR A 63 15.98 -20.76 17.85
C TYR A 63 16.56 -19.55 18.61
N PHE A 64 15.79 -18.49 18.82
CA PHE A 64 16.24 -17.22 19.39
C PHE A 64 15.26 -16.67 20.43
N TYR A 65 14.69 -17.54 21.26
CA TYR A 65 13.76 -17.13 22.31
C TYR A 65 14.38 -16.15 23.31
N GLU A 66 13.78 -14.97 23.48
CA GLU A 66 14.29 -13.84 24.27
C GLU A 66 14.06 -14.02 25.78
N ARG A 67 14.61 -15.11 26.34
CA ARG A 67 14.36 -15.52 27.73
C ARG A 67 14.62 -14.44 28.78
N SER A 68 15.62 -13.58 28.58
CA SER A 68 15.97 -12.48 29.50
C SER A 68 14.95 -11.34 29.47
N GLN A 69 14.24 -11.13 28.37
CA GLN A 69 13.16 -10.14 28.30
C GLN A 69 11.86 -10.78 28.79
N MET A 70 11.60 -12.03 28.40
CA MET A 70 10.39 -12.76 28.77
C MET A 70 10.29 -13.09 30.27
N CYS A 71 11.40 -13.12 31.02
CA CYS A 71 11.35 -13.35 32.46
C CYS A 71 10.71 -12.21 33.27
N PHE A 72 10.55 -11.03 32.66
CA PHE A 72 9.84 -9.88 33.24
C PHE A 72 8.39 -9.78 32.77
N MET A 73 7.93 -10.70 31.94
CA MET A 73 6.57 -10.72 31.41
C MET A 73 5.68 -11.69 32.22
N ASP A 74 4.37 -11.45 32.21
CA ASP A 74 3.40 -12.38 32.75
C ASP A 74 3.52 -13.77 32.10
N THR A 75 3.10 -14.81 32.84
CA THR A 75 3.23 -16.22 32.40
C THR A 75 2.58 -16.48 31.04
N ASN A 76 1.44 -15.83 30.76
CA ASN A 76 0.72 -15.92 29.50
C ASN A 76 0.55 -14.51 28.90
N PRO A 77 1.58 -13.98 28.24
CA PRO A 77 1.48 -12.64 27.67
C PRO A 77 0.58 -12.68 26.43
N HIS A 78 -0.22 -11.63 26.27
CA HIS A 78 -0.96 -11.37 25.04
C HIS A 78 0.02 -11.11 23.90
N ARG A 79 -0.31 -11.58 22.68
CA ARG A 79 0.57 -11.44 21.51
C ARG A 79 -0.18 -10.72 20.41
N PHE A 80 0.38 -9.61 19.98
CA PHE A 80 -0.03 -8.95 18.76
C PHE A 80 0.82 -9.44 17.59
N PHE A 81 0.18 -9.63 16.44
CA PHE A 81 0.82 -9.94 15.17
C PHE A 81 0.89 -8.66 14.35
N ALA A 82 1.94 -7.87 14.60
CA ALA A 82 2.07 -6.54 14.02
C ALA A 82 2.44 -6.61 12.53
N THR A 83 1.64 -5.96 11.70
CA THR A 83 1.90 -5.75 10.28
C THR A 83 2.12 -4.27 9.99
N GLY A 84 2.93 -3.97 8.99
CA GLY A 84 3.22 -2.61 8.56
C GLY A 84 2.85 -2.42 7.10
N ILE A 85 2.20 -1.30 6.77
CA ILE A 85 2.01 -0.88 5.38
C ILE A 85 2.84 0.37 5.08
N ALA A 86 3.38 0.42 3.86
CA ALA A 86 4.13 1.55 3.34
C ALA A 86 3.45 2.09 2.08
N GLY A 87 3.62 3.40 1.82
CA GLY A 87 3.10 4.00 0.59
C GLY A 87 1.58 4.17 0.55
N LEU A 88 0.89 4.16 1.70
CA LEU A 88 -0.57 4.36 1.79
C LEU A 88 -1.02 5.55 0.94
N LEU A 89 -0.31 6.67 1.03
CA LEU A 89 -0.69 7.90 0.35
C LEU A 89 -0.47 7.87 -1.15
N VAL A 90 0.57 7.18 -1.60
CA VAL A 90 0.78 6.98 -3.05
C VAL A 90 -0.40 6.20 -3.61
N VAL A 91 -0.86 5.17 -2.89
CA VAL A 91 -2.06 4.40 -3.27
C VAL A 91 -3.31 5.28 -3.22
N THR A 92 -3.54 5.99 -2.12
CA THR A 92 -4.71 6.88 -1.95
C THR A 92 -4.80 7.94 -3.05
N ASP A 93 -3.73 8.70 -3.26
CA ASP A 93 -3.71 9.77 -4.26
C ASP A 93 -3.79 9.21 -5.68
N SER A 94 -3.25 8.01 -5.92
CA SER A 94 -3.36 7.34 -7.23
C SER A 94 -4.79 6.92 -7.52
N LEU A 95 -5.46 6.33 -6.54
CA LEU A 95 -6.87 5.98 -6.63
C LEU A 95 -7.75 7.22 -6.76
N SER A 96 -7.44 8.29 -6.04
CA SER A 96 -8.11 9.59 -6.16
C SER A 96 -7.95 10.20 -7.55
N ALA A 97 -6.74 10.16 -8.12
CA ALA A 97 -6.47 10.62 -9.48
C ALA A 97 -7.31 9.85 -10.51
N ILE A 98 -7.39 8.53 -10.38
CA ILE A 98 -8.19 7.68 -11.27
C ILE A 98 -9.70 7.93 -11.10
N LYS A 99 -10.15 8.27 -9.88
CA LYS A 99 -11.58 8.51 -9.58
C LYS A 99 -12.06 9.90 -10.02
N HIS A 100 -11.22 10.92 -9.88
CA HIS A 100 -11.62 12.33 -9.99
C HIS A 100 -10.98 13.07 -11.16
N ALA A 101 -9.95 12.52 -11.78
CA ALA A 101 -9.33 13.01 -13.00
C ALA A 101 -9.32 11.91 -14.08
N LYS A 102 -8.76 12.21 -15.25
CA LYS A 102 -8.54 11.20 -16.30
C LYS A 102 -7.08 10.80 -16.29
N VAL A 103 -6.81 9.53 -16.01
CA VAL A 103 -5.45 8.99 -15.99
C VAL A 103 -5.28 8.00 -17.14
N TYR A 104 -4.36 8.30 -18.05
CA TYR A 104 -4.05 7.48 -19.22
C TYR A 104 -2.69 6.78 -19.00
N PRO A 105 -2.66 5.45 -18.92
CA PRO A 105 -1.41 4.72 -18.73
C PRO A 105 -0.64 4.67 -20.05
N LEU A 106 0.63 5.06 -20.00
CA LEU A 106 1.57 5.01 -21.11
C LEU A 106 2.35 3.69 -21.02
N LYS A 107 2.31 2.91 -22.10
CA LYS A 107 2.93 1.58 -22.17
C LYS A 107 4.18 1.61 -23.05
N ASP A 108 5.16 0.80 -22.70
CA ASP A 108 6.32 0.56 -23.56
C ASP A 108 6.01 -0.46 -24.68
N SER A 109 7.03 -0.80 -25.47
CA SER A 109 6.92 -1.79 -26.56
C SER A 109 6.51 -3.18 -26.10
N ASP A 110 6.73 -3.51 -24.83
CA ASP A 110 6.40 -4.81 -24.23
C ASP A 110 4.98 -4.80 -23.61
N GLY A 111 4.27 -3.67 -23.70
CA GLY A 111 2.93 -3.50 -23.14
C GLY A 111 2.92 -3.24 -21.63
N VAL A 112 4.08 -2.98 -21.03
CA VAL A 112 4.22 -2.65 -19.60
C VAL A 112 3.98 -1.15 -19.42
N VAL A 113 3.13 -0.79 -18.45
CA VAL A 113 2.88 0.61 -18.08
C VAL A 113 4.12 1.19 -17.41
N THR A 114 4.66 2.26 -17.97
CA THR A 114 5.90 2.93 -17.51
C THR A 114 5.67 4.37 -17.04
N ASP A 115 4.64 5.06 -17.51
CA ASP A 115 4.28 6.40 -17.03
C ASP A 115 2.77 6.66 -17.18
N TYR A 116 2.31 7.82 -16.72
CA TYR A 116 0.90 8.21 -16.74
C TYR A 116 0.73 9.65 -17.20
N GLN A 117 -0.21 9.88 -18.11
CA GLN A 117 -0.72 11.22 -18.43
C GLN A 117 -1.98 11.47 -17.60
N ILE A 118 -2.03 12.62 -16.92
CA ILE A 118 -3.15 13.00 -16.06
C ILE A 118 -3.78 14.27 -16.62
N GLU A 119 -5.09 14.23 -16.87
CA GLU A 119 -5.88 15.39 -17.29
C GLU A 119 -6.93 15.73 -16.23
N GLY A 120 -6.87 16.97 -15.72
CA GLY A 120 -7.75 17.47 -14.68
C GLY A 120 -7.09 17.56 -13.31
N HIS A 121 -7.91 17.90 -12.31
CA HIS A 121 -7.48 18.02 -10.91
C HIS A 121 -8.19 16.96 -10.07
N PHE A 122 -7.49 16.44 -9.06
CA PHE A 122 -8.02 15.47 -8.12
C PHE A 122 -7.64 15.88 -6.68
N PRO A 123 -8.46 15.51 -5.67
CA PRO A 123 -8.13 15.78 -4.28
C PRO A 123 -6.99 14.88 -3.82
N THR A 124 -6.13 15.38 -2.94
CA THR A 124 -5.00 14.64 -2.38
C THR A 124 -5.13 14.55 -0.87
N TYR A 125 -4.74 13.42 -0.31
CA TYR A 125 -4.83 13.16 1.13
C TYR A 125 -4.09 14.24 1.95
N GLY A 126 -4.64 14.57 3.12
CA GLY A 126 -4.05 15.55 4.04
C GLY A 126 -4.50 16.99 3.82
N ASN A 127 -5.54 17.20 3.00
CA ASN A 127 -6.15 18.51 2.78
C ASN A 127 -7.55 18.64 3.40
N ASN A 128 -7.96 17.66 4.21
CA ASN A 128 -9.30 17.56 4.79
C ASN A 128 -10.38 17.58 3.69
N ASP A 129 -10.20 16.70 2.71
CA ASP A 129 -11.13 16.48 1.61
C ASP A 129 -11.59 15.02 1.70
N ASP A 130 -12.83 14.85 2.17
CA ASP A 130 -13.44 13.54 2.43
C ASP A 130 -13.30 12.60 1.22
N ARG A 131 -13.27 13.13 0.00
CA ARG A 131 -13.12 12.29 -1.21
C ARG A 131 -11.79 11.55 -1.27
N ALA A 132 -10.70 12.15 -0.79
CA ALA A 132 -9.39 11.49 -0.72
C ALA A 132 -9.22 10.74 0.62
N ASP A 133 -9.73 11.30 1.71
CA ASP A 133 -9.59 10.72 3.05
C ASP A 133 -10.40 9.41 3.17
N ASP A 134 -11.61 9.35 2.58
CA ASP A 134 -12.42 8.12 2.52
C ASP A 134 -11.72 7.01 1.75
N ILE A 135 -11.00 7.33 0.67
CA ILE A 135 -10.22 6.34 -0.09
C ILE A 135 -9.10 5.76 0.79
N ALA A 136 -8.40 6.59 1.57
CA ALA A 136 -7.36 6.11 2.48
C ALA A 136 -7.94 5.16 3.54
N ILE A 137 -9.09 5.52 4.12
CA ILE A 137 -9.81 4.71 5.09
C ILE A 137 -10.21 3.37 4.47
N GLU A 138 -10.73 3.38 3.24
CA GLU A 138 -11.16 2.18 2.53
C GLU A 138 -9.98 1.25 2.21
N VAL A 139 -8.85 1.79 1.76
CA VAL A 139 -7.61 1.04 1.51
C VAL A 139 -7.13 0.34 2.79
N VAL A 140 -7.05 1.07 3.89
CA VAL A 140 -6.63 0.55 5.20
C VAL A 140 -7.58 -0.55 5.69
N LYS A 141 -8.89 -0.30 5.66
CA LYS A 141 -9.90 -1.27 6.10
C LYS A 141 -9.86 -2.54 5.25
N THR A 142 -9.75 -2.39 3.94
CA THR A 142 -9.69 -3.51 2.99
C THR A 142 -8.50 -4.40 3.28
N PHE A 143 -7.29 -3.83 3.36
CA PHE A 143 -6.08 -4.63 3.62
C PHE A 143 -6.10 -5.26 5.02
N MET A 144 -6.54 -4.52 6.04
CA MET A 144 -6.66 -5.07 7.40
C MET A 144 -7.64 -6.25 7.47
N ASN A 145 -8.74 -6.20 6.73
CA ASN A 145 -9.69 -7.32 6.66
C ASN A 145 -9.05 -8.55 6.02
N GLU A 146 -8.27 -8.39 4.95
CA GLU A 146 -7.52 -9.50 4.34
C GLU A 146 -6.48 -10.08 5.31
N VAL A 147 -5.83 -9.26 6.13
CA VAL A 147 -4.90 -9.71 7.18
C VAL A 147 -5.63 -10.51 8.26
N ARG A 148 -6.79 -10.03 8.73
CA ARG A 148 -7.60 -10.72 9.78
C ARG A 148 -8.10 -12.09 9.38
N CYS A 149 -8.29 -12.34 8.08
CA CYS A 149 -8.74 -13.63 7.56
C CYS A 149 -7.65 -14.72 7.60
N GLN A 150 -6.41 -14.37 7.94
CA GLN A 150 -5.29 -15.30 7.91
C GLN A 150 -5.11 -16.04 9.25
N HIS A 151 -4.41 -17.18 9.21
CA HIS A 151 -4.03 -17.89 10.44
C HIS A 151 -2.74 -17.32 11.01
N HIS A 152 -2.77 -16.80 12.25
CA HIS A 152 -1.59 -16.20 12.87
C HIS A 152 -0.93 -17.15 13.86
N TYR A 153 0.40 -17.24 13.80
CA TYR A 153 1.20 -18.06 14.69
C TYR A 153 0.86 -17.76 16.16
N ARG A 154 0.66 -18.83 16.95
CA ARG A 154 0.23 -18.79 18.35
C ARG A 154 -1.08 -18.02 18.62
N ASN A 155 -1.98 -17.98 17.63
CA ASN A 155 -3.26 -17.25 17.71
C ASN A 155 -3.06 -15.77 18.08
N SER A 156 -1.96 -15.18 17.63
CA SER A 156 -1.64 -13.78 17.90
C SER A 156 -2.67 -12.87 17.22
N GLU A 157 -3.07 -11.80 17.90
CA GLU A 157 -4.07 -10.85 17.40
C GLU A 157 -3.48 -9.97 16.29
N PRO A 158 -4.00 -10.01 15.06
CA PRO A 158 -3.47 -9.18 13.98
C PRO A 158 -3.70 -7.69 14.24
N THR A 159 -2.63 -6.92 14.09
CA THR A 159 -2.67 -5.46 14.13
C THR A 159 -1.95 -4.88 12.91
N MET A 160 -2.28 -3.66 12.53
CA MET A 160 -1.64 -2.98 11.41
C MET A 160 -1.24 -1.56 11.79
N SER A 161 -0.05 -1.17 11.33
CA SER A 161 0.51 0.16 11.49
C SER A 161 0.81 0.77 10.13
N VAL A 162 0.60 2.08 10.00
CA VAL A 162 1.04 2.87 8.85
C VAL A 162 2.38 3.49 9.21
N LEU A 163 3.44 2.68 9.17
CA LEU A 163 4.77 3.04 9.63
C LEU A 163 5.84 2.53 8.67
N THR A 164 6.75 3.42 8.26
CA THR A 164 7.77 3.10 7.26
C THR A 164 9.21 3.23 7.77
N ILE A 165 9.49 4.00 8.82
CA ILE A 165 10.87 4.34 9.24
C ILE A 165 11.67 4.82 8.01
N THR A 166 12.70 4.09 7.56
CA THR A 166 13.50 4.39 6.36
C THR A 166 13.07 3.61 5.12
N SER A 167 12.09 2.71 5.24
CA SER A 167 11.61 1.89 4.13
C SER A 167 10.91 2.72 3.05
N ASN A 168 10.43 3.92 3.37
CA ASN A 168 9.85 4.85 2.40
C ASN A 168 10.84 5.24 1.29
N VAL A 169 12.14 5.33 1.61
CA VAL A 169 13.19 5.61 0.63
C VAL A 169 13.53 4.37 -0.18
N VAL A 170 13.61 3.20 0.46
CA VAL A 170 13.94 1.94 -0.21
C VAL A 170 12.83 1.55 -1.18
N TYR A 171 11.58 1.57 -0.73
CA TYR A 171 10.43 1.29 -1.59
C TYR A 171 10.26 2.36 -2.67
N GLY A 172 10.42 3.64 -2.35
CA GLY A 172 10.35 4.69 -3.38
C GLY A 172 11.38 4.52 -4.50
N LYS A 173 12.59 4.05 -4.18
CA LYS A 173 13.63 3.67 -5.16
C LYS A 173 13.26 2.45 -6.01
N ALA A 174 12.51 1.53 -5.42
CA ALA A 174 12.06 0.29 -6.05
C ALA A 174 10.63 0.38 -6.63
N THR A 175 10.09 1.59 -6.81
CA THR A 175 8.77 1.81 -7.39
C THR A 175 8.85 2.89 -8.46
N ASP A 176 8.33 2.58 -9.65
CA ASP A 176 8.36 3.48 -10.79
C ASP A 176 7.33 4.62 -10.65
N ASN A 177 7.00 5.27 -11.75
CA ASN A 177 5.96 6.28 -11.84
C ASN A 177 4.62 5.73 -11.37
N SER A 178 3.80 6.55 -10.72
CA SER A 178 2.47 6.16 -10.24
C SER A 178 1.37 7.12 -10.70
N PRO A 179 0.09 6.67 -10.72
CA PRO A 179 -1.06 7.45 -11.22
C PRO A 179 -1.30 8.81 -10.55
N ASP A 180 -0.76 9.02 -9.35
CA ASP A 180 -0.77 10.29 -8.63
C ASP A 180 0.27 11.31 -9.15
N GLY A 181 1.07 10.93 -10.15
CA GLY A 181 2.13 11.73 -10.72
C GLY A 181 3.46 11.69 -9.97
N LYS A 182 3.60 10.85 -8.92
CA LYS A 182 4.90 10.62 -8.30
C LYS A 182 5.82 9.96 -9.34
N LYS A 183 7.03 10.50 -9.48
CA LYS A 183 8.04 10.00 -10.42
C LYS A 183 8.85 8.83 -9.87
N ALA A 184 9.40 8.02 -10.77
CA ALA A 184 10.27 6.90 -10.47
C ALA A 184 11.37 7.27 -9.48
N GLY A 185 11.64 6.41 -8.50
CA GLY A 185 12.74 6.61 -7.56
C GLY A 185 12.49 7.63 -6.44
N VAL A 186 11.42 8.42 -6.52
CA VAL A 186 11.06 9.39 -5.49
C VAL A 186 10.61 8.65 -4.22
N PRO A 187 11.13 8.99 -3.03
CA PRO A 187 10.69 8.40 -1.77
C PRO A 187 9.19 8.53 -1.53
N PHE A 188 8.60 7.53 -0.87
CA PHE A 188 7.26 7.69 -0.31
C PHE A 188 7.27 8.65 0.88
N SER A 189 6.09 9.16 1.24
CA SER A 189 5.96 9.85 2.51
C SER A 189 6.19 8.94 3.71
N PRO A 190 6.76 9.47 4.80
CA PRO A 190 6.98 8.70 6.02
C PRO A 190 5.66 8.43 6.73
N GLY A 191 5.35 7.15 6.99
CA GLY A 191 4.14 6.73 7.71
C GLY A 191 2.86 7.19 7.03
N ALA A 192 1.96 7.81 7.81
CA ALA A 192 0.67 8.34 7.35
C ALA A 192 0.70 9.82 6.94
N ASN A 193 1.90 10.41 6.77
CA ASN A 193 2.01 11.83 6.42
C ASN A 193 1.70 12.08 4.94
N PRO A 194 1.06 13.22 4.58
CA PRO A 194 0.84 13.69 3.21
C PRO A 194 2.08 13.58 2.31
N MET A 195 1.87 13.34 1.01
CA MET A 195 2.96 13.39 0.03
C MET A 195 3.66 14.75 0.07
N ASN A 196 4.99 14.77 0.00
CA ASN A 196 5.77 16.00 0.11
C ASN A 196 5.25 17.08 -0.85
N GLY A 197 4.87 18.24 -0.29
CA GLY A 197 4.35 19.37 -1.06
C GLY A 197 2.87 19.26 -1.49
N ARG A 198 2.16 18.21 -1.06
CA ARG A 198 0.73 18.02 -1.37
C ARG A 198 -0.23 18.46 -0.27
N ASP A 199 0.23 18.66 0.97
CA ASP A 199 -0.54 19.41 1.97
C ASP A 199 -0.42 20.91 1.67
N LYS A 200 -1.56 21.54 1.38
CA LYS A 200 -1.68 22.98 1.13
C LYS A 200 -2.49 23.69 2.20
N THR A 201 -2.98 22.97 3.21
CA THR A 201 -3.96 23.47 4.19
C THR A 201 -3.39 23.68 5.60
N GLY A 202 -2.14 23.28 5.84
CA GLY A 202 -1.42 23.59 7.06
C GLY A 202 -1.69 22.60 8.20
N ALA A 203 -0.79 22.58 9.18
CA ALA A 203 -0.67 21.51 10.19
C ALA A 203 -1.93 21.22 11.04
N GLY A 204 -2.84 22.18 11.18
CA GLY A 204 -4.05 22.02 12.02
C GLY A 204 -5.07 21.02 11.47
N LYS A 205 -5.09 20.79 10.15
CA LYS A 205 -6.06 19.89 9.49
C LYS A 205 -5.56 18.45 9.31
N LEU A 206 -4.25 18.20 9.41
CA LEU A 206 -3.75 16.82 9.49
C LEU A 206 -4.20 16.10 10.76
N ILE A 207 -4.32 16.84 11.87
CA ILE A 207 -4.59 16.26 13.19
C ILE A 207 -6.02 15.69 13.26
N SER A 208 -6.99 16.29 12.57
CA SER A 208 -8.39 15.81 12.57
C SER A 208 -8.59 14.51 11.79
N ILE A 209 -7.69 14.16 10.87
CA ILE A 209 -7.79 12.95 10.05
C ILE A 209 -7.27 11.72 10.81
N GLY A 210 -6.38 11.91 11.80
CA GLY A 210 -5.78 10.83 12.60
C GLY A 210 -6.54 10.46 13.89
N SER A 211 -7.69 11.10 14.13
CA SER A 211 -8.57 10.93 15.30
C SER A 211 -9.90 10.32 14.93
#